data_AF-A0A3C1S5G3-F1
#
_entry.id   AF-A0A3C1S5G3-F1
#
_cell.length_a   1.000
_cell.length_b   1.000
_cell.length_c   1.000
_cell.angle_alpha   90.00
_cell.angle_beta   90.00
_cell.angle_gamma   90.00
#
_symmetry.space_group_name_H-M   'P 1'
#
loop_
_entity.id
_entity.type
_entity.pdbx_description
1 polymer ?
#
loop_
_entity_poly.entity_id
_entity_poly.type
_entity_poly.pdbx_seq_one_letter_code
_entity_poly.pdbx_strand_id
1 'polypeptide(L)'
;MSNITINYVWLGSNPLGPLEKFNIASWRAFGHEVNLYTIPFFGNPKRTYESLGITAEDATIFDLATILKEDDAVTDVNDPKKALSDTRKTLTKWLSDKANRIE
;
A
#
# COMPACT_ATOMS: atom_id res chain seq x y z
N MET A 1 -3.18 26.27 1.93
CA MET A 1 -2.51 25.08 2.51
C MET A 1 -1.89 24.30 1.36
N SER A 2 -0.68 23.78 1.52
CA SER A 2 -0.08 22.89 0.51
C SER A 2 -0.77 21.52 0.57
N ASN A 3 -1.31 21.07 -0.56
CA ASN A 3 -1.76 19.69 -0.70
C ASN A 3 -0.55 18.76 -0.59
N ILE A 4 -0.68 17.68 0.19
CA ILE A 4 0.35 16.66 0.36
C ILE A 4 -0.28 15.31 0.11
N THR A 5 0.51 14.36 -0.37
CA THR A 5 0.08 12.99 -0.61
C THR A 5 0.42 12.13 0.61
N ILE A 6 -0.61 11.57 1.23
CA ILE A 6 -0.49 10.66 2.36
C ILE A 6 -0.44 9.23 1.83
N ASN A 7 0.64 8.50 2.13
CA ASN A 7 0.81 7.12 1.70
C ASN A 7 0.64 6.18 2.90
N TYR A 8 -0.43 5.40 2.91
CA TYR A 8 -0.72 4.38 3.92
C TYR A 8 -0.41 2.98 3.39
N VAL A 9 0.08 2.10 4.26
CA VAL A 9 0.23 0.67 3.97
C VAL A 9 -0.77 -0.11 4.80
N TRP A 10 -1.61 -0.92 4.15
CA TRP A 10 -2.57 -1.81 4.81
C TRP A 10 -2.17 -3.27 4.62
N LEU A 11 -1.78 -3.90 5.72
CA LEU A 11 -1.43 -5.32 5.80
C LEU A 11 -2.60 -6.06 6.44
N GLY A 12 -3.35 -6.88 5.70
CA GLY A 12 -4.49 -7.56 6.31
C GLY A 12 -5.42 -8.32 5.39
N SER A 13 -6.15 -9.27 5.99
CA SER A 13 -7.30 -9.96 5.40
C SER A 13 -8.63 -9.18 5.59
N ASN A 14 -8.67 -8.24 6.55
CA ASN A 14 -9.89 -7.57 6.99
C ASN A 14 -10.16 -6.24 6.27
N PRO A 15 -11.44 -5.79 6.26
CA PRO A 15 -11.79 -4.42 5.91
C PRO A 15 -11.11 -3.40 6.83
N LEU A 16 -11.07 -2.12 6.41
CA LEU A 16 -10.58 -1.05 7.26
C LEU A 16 -11.49 -0.89 8.48
N GLY A 17 -10.89 -0.68 9.65
CA GLY A 17 -11.63 -0.40 10.88
C GLY A 17 -12.11 1.05 10.94
N PRO A 18 -12.92 1.40 11.95
CA PRO A 18 -13.39 2.77 12.15
C PRO A 18 -12.27 3.78 12.29
N LEU A 19 -11.16 3.41 12.95
CA LEU A 19 -10.02 4.30 13.16
C LEU A 19 -9.31 4.64 11.85
N GLU A 20 -9.06 3.63 11.01
CA GLU A 20 -8.41 3.85 9.71
C GLU A 20 -9.26 4.72 8.80
N LYS A 21 -10.57 4.46 8.75
CA LYS A 21 -11.52 5.27 7.97
C LYS A 21 -11.59 6.71 8.47
N PHE A 22 -11.60 6.91 9.78
CA PHE A 22 -11.58 8.24 10.38
C PHE A 22 -10.29 9.01 10.01
N ASN A 23 -9.13 8.36 10.04
CA ASN A 23 -7.87 8.97 9.65
C ASN A 23 -7.85 9.36 8.17
N ILE A 24 -8.32 8.48 7.28
CA ILE A 24 -8.45 8.77 5.84
C ILE A 24 -9.36 9.98 5.63
N ALA A 25 -10.56 9.96 6.22
CA ALA A 25 -11.53 11.05 6.11
C ALA A 25 -10.98 12.38 6.63
N SER A 26 -10.19 12.36 7.71
CA SER A 26 -9.55 13.56 8.27
C SER A 26 -8.59 14.19 7.27
N TRP A 27 -7.71 13.41 6.64
CA TRP A 27 -6.79 13.94 5.62
C TRP A 27 -7.54 14.48 4.40
N ARG A 28 -8.58 13.77 3.95
CA ARG A 28 -9.42 14.22 2.83
C ARG A 28 -10.16 15.52 3.16
N ALA A 29 -10.66 15.69 4.37
CA ALA A 29 -11.33 16.91 4.83
C ALA A 29 -10.40 18.14 4.82
N PHE A 30 -9.10 17.94 5.03
CA PHE A 30 -8.09 18.99 4.89
C PHE A 30 -7.61 19.22 3.45
N GLY A 31 -8.21 18.53 2.47
CA GLY A 31 -7.90 18.67 1.05
C GLY A 31 -6.65 17.91 0.61
N HIS A 32 -6.22 16.90 1.37
CA HIS A 32 -5.06 16.08 1.05
C HIS A 32 -5.43 14.86 0.19
N GLU A 33 -4.46 14.36 -0.56
CA GLU A 33 -4.58 13.09 -1.29
C GLU A 33 -4.19 11.92 -0.41
N VAL A 34 -4.88 10.80 -0.55
CA VAL A 34 -4.60 9.58 0.22
C VAL A 34 -4.41 8.42 -0.74
N ASN A 35 -3.25 7.78 -0.64
CA ASN A 35 -2.89 6.55 -1.34
C ASN A 35 -2.84 5.41 -0.34
N LEU A 36 -3.49 4.30 -0.68
CA LEU A 36 -3.53 3.10 0.14
C LEU A 36 -2.87 1.94 -0.59
N TYR A 37 -1.66 1.59 -0.15
CA TYR A 37 -0.90 0.44 -0.63
C TYR A 37 -1.34 -0.79 0.13
N THR A 38 -1.93 -1.73 -0.59
CA THR A 38 -2.53 -2.93 -0.01
C THR A 38 -1.70 -4.15 -0.35
N ILE A 39 -1.61 -5.08 0.60
CA ILE A 39 -1.10 -6.42 0.34
C ILE A 39 -1.98 -7.43 1.07
N PRO A 40 -2.59 -8.40 0.34
CA PRO A 40 -3.36 -9.45 0.97
C PRO A 40 -2.43 -10.43 1.69
N PHE A 41 -2.85 -10.93 2.86
CA PHE A 41 -2.25 -12.11 3.47
C PHE A 41 -2.92 -13.39 2.95
N PHE A 42 -2.15 -14.46 2.71
CA PHE A 42 -2.62 -15.83 2.45
C PHE A 42 -3.65 -16.00 1.32
N GLY A 43 -3.22 -15.99 0.05
CA GLY A 43 -4.08 -16.38 -1.09
C GLY A 43 -5.35 -15.55 -1.28
N ASN A 44 -5.53 -14.49 -0.49
CA ASN A 44 -6.69 -13.62 -0.54
C ASN A 44 -6.65 -12.77 -1.81
N PRO A 45 -7.84 -12.45 -2.36
CA PRO A 45 -7.94 -11.61 -3.54
C PRO A 45 -7.35 -10.21 -3.27
N LYS A 46 -6.91 -9.55 -4.36
CA LYS A 46 -6.49 -8.15 -4.31
C LYS A 46 -7.59 -7.30 -3.68
N ARG A 47 -7.19 -6.30 -2.90
CA ARG A 47 -8.15 -5.41 -2.24
C ARG A 47 -8.86 -4.54 -3.25
N THR A 48 -10.17 -4.48 -3.10
CA THR A 48 -11.06 -3.54 -3.77
C THR A 48 -11.57 -2.51 -2.76
N TYR A 49 -12.07 -1.39 -3.27
CA TYR A 49 -12.79 -0.38 -2.48
C TYR A 49 -13.86 -1.01 -1.58
N GLU A 50 -14.70 -1.87 -2.17
CA GLU A 50 -15.75 -2.61 -1.47
C GLU A 50 -15.19 -3.50 -0.35
N SER A 51 -14.14 -4.28 -0.63
CA SER A 51 -13.53 -5.18 0.36
C SER A 51 -12.92 -4.45 1.56
N LEU A 52 -12.58 -3.17 1.39
CA LEU A 52 -12.04 -2.30 2.43
C LEU A 52 -13.12 -1.43 3.09
N GLY A 53 -14.33 -1.40 2.52
CA GLY A 53 -15.44 -0.57 2.97
C GLY A 53 -15.18 0.92 2.82
N ILE A 54 -14.55 1.32 1.72
CA ILE A 54 -14.29 2.72 1.31
C ILE A 54 -14.66 2.90 -0.17
N THR A 55 -14.57 4.12 -0.68
CA THR A 55 -14.83 4.50 -2.07
C THR A 55 -13.60 5.10 -2.73
N ALA A 56 -13.66 5.34 -4.05
CA ALA A 56 -12.59 5.99 -4.80
C ALA A 56 -12.38 7.48 -4.42
N GLU A 57 -13.35 8.09 -3.73
CA GLU A 57 -13.23 9.46 -3.24
C GLU A 57 -12.40 9.55 -1.94
N ASP A 58 -12.34 8.44 -1.19
CA ASP A 58 -11.66 8.34 0.10
C ASP A 58 -10.15 8.17 -0.07
N ALA A 59 -9.72 7.29 -0.98
CA ALA A 59 -8.32 7.02 -1.25
C ALA A 59 -8.13 6.40 -2.64
N THR A 60 -6.91 6.44 -3.19
CA THR A 60 -6.51 5.63 -4.35
C THR A 60 -5.86 4.33 -3.86
N ILE A 61 -6.36 3.19 -4.31
CA ILE A 61 -5.80 1.89 -3.92
C ILE A 61 -4.70 1.45 -4.89
N PHE A 62 -3.58 1.03 -4.32
CA PHE A 62 -2.47 0.42 -5.03
C PHE A 62 -2.21 -1.00 -4.53
N ASP A 63 -1.86 -1.90 -5.42
CA ASP A 63 -1.36 -3.23 -5.06
C ASP A 63 0.16 -3.15 -4.84
N LEU A 64 0.58 -3.27 -3.57
CA LEU A 64 1.97 -3.11 -3.18
C LEU A 64 2.86 -4.17 -3.83
N ALA A 65 2.37 -5.41 -3.99
CA ALA A 65 3.17 -6.49 -4.59
C ALA A 65 3.46 -6.20 -6.08
N THR A 66 2.46 -5.68 -6.80
CA THR A 66 2.66 -5.23 -8.19
C THR A 66 3.67 -4.09 -8.26
N ILE A 67 3.53 -3.06 -7.42
CA ILE A 67 4.44 -1.90 -7.44
C ILE A 67 5.88 -2.30 -7.14
N LEU A 68 6.10 -3.13 -6.12
CA LEU A 68 7.46 -3.60 -5.78
C LEU A 68 8.09 -4.37 -6.96
N LYS A 69 7.31 -5.20 -7.65
CA LYS A 69 7.77 -5.93 -8.84
C LYS A 69 8.12 -5.00 -10.00
N GLU A 70 7.29 -3.99 -10.26
CA GLU A 70 7.52 -3.00 -11.31
C GLU A 70 8.77 -2.15 -11.01
N ASP A 71 8.94 -1.71 -9.77
CA ASP A 71 10.10 -0.94 -9.34
C ASP A 71 11.40 -1.75 -9.40
N ASP A 72 11.35 -3.05 -9.11
CA ASP A 72 12.52 -3.94 -9.22
C ASP A 72 12.91 -4.24 -10.67
N ALA A 73 11.98 -4.09 -11.62
CA ALA A 73 12.25 -4.21 -13.05
C ALA A 73 13.00 -3.01 -13.63
N VAL A 74 13.12 -1.89 -12.89
CA VAL A 74 13.85 -0.70 -13.33
C VAL A 74 15.35 -1.01 -13.45
N THR A 75 15.92 -0.75 -14.62
CA THR A 75 17.32 -1.01 -14.95
C THR A 75 18.19 0.24 -15.00
N ASP A 76 17.59 1.42 -15.18
CA ASP A 76 18.32 2.69 -15.19
C ASP A 76 18.94 2.97 -13.81
N VAL A 77 20.26 3.10 -13.78
CA VAL A 77 21.05 3.33 -12.56
C VAL A 77 20.83 4.72 -11.95
N ASN A 78 20.33 5.68 -12.72
CA ASN A 78 20.05 7.03 -12.25
C ASN A 78 18.62 7.21 -11.73
N ASP A 79 17.74 6.23 -11.95
CA ASP A 79 16.38 6.27 -11.42
C ASP A 79 16.43 6.09 -9.89
N PRO A 80 15.79 6.98 -9.09
CA PRO A 80 15.71 6.83 -7.64
C PRO A 80 15.17 5.47 -7.18
N LYS A 81 14.30 4.85 -7.97
CA LYS A 81 13.84 3.48 -7.72
C LYS A 81 15.02 2.54 -7.73
N LYS A 82 15.94 2.61 -8.70
CA LYS A 82 17.09 1.71 -8.74
C LYS A 82 17.98 1.82 -7.51
N ALA A 83 18.19 3.03 -7.00
CA ALA A 83 18.97 3.27 -5.77
C ALA A 83 18.40 2.57 -4.53
N LEU A 84 17.09 2.30 -4.51
CA LEU A 84 16.39 1.65 -3.39
C LEU A 84 16.21 0.13 -3.56
N SER A 85 16.90 -0.51 -4.50
CA SER A 85 16.68 -1.92 -4.82
C SER A 85 16.91 -2.88 -3.65
N ASP A 86 17.91 -2.63 -2.81
CA ASP A 86 18.23 -3.55 -1.70
C ASP A 86 17.23 -3.44 -0.55
N THR A 87 16.73 -2.22 -0.30
CA THR A 87 15.63 -1.99 0.64
C THR A 87 14.35 -2.67 0.16
N ARG A 88 14.03 -2.58 -1.14
CA ARG A 88 12.85 -3.27 -1.70
C ARG A 88 12.97 -4.78 -1.65
N LYS A 89 14.13 -5.35 -2.02
CA LYS A 89 14.37 -6.80 -1.86
C LYS A 89 14.14 -7.25 -0.42
N THR A 90 14.61 -6.46 0.55
CA THR A 90 14.39 -6.72 1.98
C THR A 90 12.90 -6.71 2.33
N LEU A 91 12.17 -5.68 1.89
CA LEU A 91 10.73 -5.58 2.11
C LEU A 91 9.97 -6.74 1.47
N THR A 92 10.23 -7.05 0.19
CA THR A 92 9.64 -8.18 -0.53
C THR A 92 9.88 -9.48 0.23
N LYS A 93 11.11 -9.71 0.68
CA LYS A 93 11.44 -10.89 1.51
C LYS A 93 10.63 -10.93 2.79
N TRP A 94 10.51 -9.82 3.54
CA TRP A 94 9.72 -9.80 4.78
C TRP A 94 8.23 -10.07 4.53
N LEU A 95 7.67 -9.54 3.44
CA LEU A 95 6.29 -9.76 3.06
C LEU A 95 6.04 -11.23 2.66
N SER A 96 7.00 -11.88 2.00
CA SER A 96 6.95 -13.32 1.67
C SER A 96 7.22 -14.23 2.88
N ASP A 97 8.21 -13.93 3.72
CA ASP A 97 8.57 -14.72 4.90
C ASP A 97 7.47 -14.69 5.96
N LYS A 98 6.76 -13.56 6.11
CA LYS A 98 5.59 -13.46 6.99
C LYS A 98 4.43 -14.35 6.53
N ALA A 99 4.33 -14.66 5.24
CA ALA A 99 3.37 -15.65 4.74
C ALA A 99 3.72 -17.09 5.18
N ASN A 100 4.95 -17.34 5.64
CA ASN A 100 5.45 -18.67 6.02
C ASN A 100 5.62 -18.88 7.55
N ARG A 101 5.25 -17.91 8.41
CA ARG A 101 5.59 -17.91 9.85
C ARG A 101 4.40 -17.95 10.81
N ILE A 102 3.20 -18.25 10.34
CA ILE A 102 2.02 -18.46 11.20
C ILE A 102 1.54 -19.89 10.92
N GLU A 103 2.23 -20.86 11.53
CA GLU A 103 1.74 -22.21 11.82
C GLU A 103 1.31 -22.27 13.29
#